data_AF-A0A2S9FFR6-F1
#
_entry.id   AF-A0A2S9FFR6-F1
#
_cell.length_a   1.000
_cell.length_b   1.000
_cell.length_c   1.000
_cell.angle_alpha   90.00
_cell.angle_beta   90.00
_cell.angle_gamma   90.00
#
_symmetry.space_group_name_H-M   'P 1'
#
loop_
_entity.id
_entity.type
_entity.pdbx_description
1 polymer ?
#
loop_
_entity_poly.entity_id
_entity_poly.type
_entity_poly.pdbx_seq_one_letter_code
_entity_poly.pdbx_strand_id
1 'polypeptide(L)'
;MADTNTPWEPPMAGSELQHLLGALERLRTTFLWKADGLDVAALRGRVGASALTLGGLLKHLAFAEDSMFTAKLSGESIGEPWSSLHDGTEDWAFTSAADDSPQQLYAYWHDAVDRSRIRLSAALDRGGLDQLVAAHDGDGN
;
A
#
# COMPACT_ATOMS: atom_id res chain seq x y z
N MET A 1 31.18 7.04 0.75
CA MET A 1 30.37 5.84 0.51
C MET A 1 29.33 5.79 1.61
N ALA A 2 28.06 6.06 1.30
CA ALA A 2 27.00 5.88 2.28
C ALA A 2 26.70 4.39 2.35
N ASP A 3 27.25 3.71 3.36
CA ASP A 3 26.78 2.40 3.78
C ASP A 3 25.39 2.57 4.39
N THR A 4 24.35 2.42 3.57
CA THR A 4 22.97 2.57 4.04
C THR A 4 22.50 1.24 4.63
N ASN A 5 22.80 0.99 5.90
CA ASN A 5 22.29 -0.16 6.68
C ASN A 5 20.75 -0.13 6.87
N THR A 6 20.08 0.83 6.24
CA THR A 6 18.64 1.11 6.30
C THR A 6 18.14 1.52 4.90
N PRO A 7 18.04 0.60 3.92
CA PRO A 7 17.60 0.91 2.56
C PRO A 7 16.19 1.52 2.48
N TRP A 8 15.43 1.47 3.58
CA TRP A 8 14.11 2.08 3.71
C TRP A 8 14.14 3.57 4.12
N GLU A 9 15.27 4.15 4.52
CA GLU A 9 15.32 5.57 4.88
C GLU A 9 15.60 6.45 3.66
N PRO A 10 14.92 7.62 3.52
CA PRO A 10 15.34 8.65 2.59
C PRO A 10 16.82 9.00 2.79
N PRO A 11 17.64 9.09 1.72
CA PRO A 11 19.03 9.52 1.86
C PRO A 11 19.08 10.96 2.40
N MET A 12 20.04 11.29 3.28
CA MET A 12 20.13 12.65 3.87
C MET A 12 20.35 13.77 2.84
N ALA A 13 20.97 13.45 1.71
CA ALA A 13 21.26 14.38 0.62
C ALA A 13 20.87 13.73 -0.72
N GLY A 14 19.59 13.40 -0.88
CA GLY A 14 19.04 12.87 -2.13
C GLY A 14 18.35 13.91 -3.00
N SER A 15 18.05 13.51 -4.23
CA SER A 15 17.07 14.20 -5.07
C SER A 15 15.66 14.10 -4.46
N GLU A 16 14.73 14.93 -4.93
CA GLU A 16 13.32 14.85 -4.54
C GLU A 16 12.74 13.46 -4.78
N LEU A 17 13.04 12.86 -5.94
CA LEU A 17 12.62 11.50 -6.25
C LEU A 17 13.16 10.48 -5.24
N GLN A 18 14.45 10.57 -4.89
CA GLN A 18 15.05 9.68 -3.90
C GLN A 18 14.41 9.84 -2.52
N HIS A 19 14.07 11.06 -2.11
CA HIS A 19 13.37 11.30 -0.85
C HIS A 19 11.94 10.74 -0.86
N LEU A 20 11.19 10.92 -1.95
CA LEU A 20 9.82 10.41 -2.08
C LEU A 20 9.79 8.87 -2.05
N LEU A 21 10.65 8.22 -2.83
CA LEU A 21 10.77 6.76 -2.83
C LEU A 21 11.20 6.23 -1.45
N GLY A 22 12.22 6.86 -0.84
CA GLY A 22 12.64 6.50 0.53
C GLY A 22 11.51 6.68 1.55
N ALA A 23 10.69 7.72 1.43
CA ALA A 23 9.58 7.95 2.35
C ALA A 23 8.52 6.85 2.24
N LEU A 24 8.18 6.41 1.02
CA LEU A 24 7.27 5.29 0.79
C LEU A 24 7.82 3.99 1.38
N GLU A 25 9.08 3.67 1.11
CA GLU A 25 9.71 2.45 1.63
C GLU A 25 9.83 2.46 3.16
N ARG A 26 10.08 3.63 3.78
CA ARG A 26 10.05 3.80 5.24
C ARG A 26 8.67 3.48 5.81
N LEU A 27 7.61 4.02 5.21
CA LEU A 27 6.24 3.81 5.67
C LEU A 27 5.85 2.33 5.56
N ARG A 28 6.14 1.68 4.42
CA ARG A 28 5.92 0.25 4.19
C ARG A 28 6.68 -0.61 5.18
N THR A 29 7.96 -0.32 5.38
CA THR A 29 8.83 -1.05 6.32
C THR A 29 8.37 -0.87 7.76
N THR A 30 7.99 0.34 8.16
CA THR A 30 7.47 0.63 9.51
C THR A 30 6.16 -0.09 9.78
N PHE A 31 5.27 -0.15 8.77
CA PHE A 31 4.02 -0.87 8.90
C PHE A 31 4.26 -2.36 9.07
N LEU A 32 5.07 -2.99 8.21
CA LEU A 32 5.42 -4.40 8.33
C LEU A 32 6.14 -4.70 9.64
N TRP A 33 7.08 -3.88 10.08
CA TRP A 33 7.75 -4.07 11.37
C TRP A 33 6.77 -4.20 12.55
N LYS A 34 5.60 -3.54 12.48
CA LYS A 34 4.56 -3.63 13.50
C LYS A 34 3.57 -4.79 13.30
N ALA A 35 3.40 -5.23 12.06
CA ALA A 35 2.33 -6.17 11.68
C ALA A 35 2.84 -7.58 11.33
N ASP A 36 4.14 -7.76 11.13
CA ASP A 36 4.73 -9.01 10.61
C ASP A 36 4.75 -10.14 11.67
N GLY A 37 4.70 -11.38 11.18
CA GLY A 37 4.79 -12.59 12.01
C GLY A 37 3.63 -12.84 12.97
N LEU A 38 2.50 -12.13 12.80
CA LEU A 38 1.34 -12.25 13.68
C LEU A 38 0.43 -13.39 13.24
N ASP A 39 -0.07 -14.13 14.24
CA ASP A 39 -1.08 -15.15 14.03
C ASP A 39 -2.49 -14.54 13.90
N VAL A 40 -3.47 -15.40 13.65
CA VAL A 40 -4.88 -14.97 13.49
C VAL A 40 -5.43 -14.25 14.72
N ALA A 41 -5.02 -14.62 15.93
CA ALA A 41 -5.53 -14.01 17.15
C ALA A 41 -4.97 -12.60 17.31
N ALA A 42 -3.66 -12.42 17.07
CA ALA A 42 -3.00 -11.13 17.12
C ALA A 42 -3.46 -10.19 16.00
N LEU A 43 -3.65 -10.70 14.78
CA LEU A 43 -4.17 -9.91 13.65
C LEU A 43 -5.61 -9.41 13.88
N ARG A 44 -6.42 -10.15 14.64
CA ARG A 44 -7.78 -9.75 15.04
C ARG A 44 -7.83 -8.88 16.29
N GLY A 45 -6.69 -8.68 16.95
CA GLY A 45 -6.59 -7.87 18.16
C GLY A 45 -7.02 -6.43 17.93
N ARG A 46 -7.70 -5.85 18.93
CA ARG A 46 -8.12 -4.44 18.97
C ARG A 46 -7.44 -3.73 20.13
N VAL A 47 -7.28 -2.41 20.00
CA VAL A 47 -6.67 -1.56 21.04
C VAL A 47 -7.72 -0.60 21.58
N GLY A 48 -8.02 -0.72 22.88
CA GLY A 48 -9.00 0.13 23.55
C GLY A 48 -10.39 0.07 22.89
N ALA A 49 -10.97 1.23 22.60
CA ALA A 49 -12.28 1.35 21.94
C ALA A 49 -12.21 1.27 20.40
N SER A 50 -11.02 1.12 19.81
CA SER A 50 -10.86 1.09 18.35
C SER A 50 -11.47 -0.16 17.73
N ALA A 51 -12.20 0.00 16.63
CA ALA A 51 -12.68 -1.11 15.81
C ALA A 51 -11.61 -1.67 14.85
N LEU A 52 -10.49 -0.94 14.67
CA LEU A 52 -9.41 -1.33 13.77
C LEU A 52 -8.64 -2.54 14.31
N THR A 53 -8.24 -3.40 13.39
CA THR A 53 -7.39 -4.56 13.62
C THR A 53 -6.19 -4.52 12.67
N LEU A 54 -5.08 -5.19 13.02
CA LEU A 54 -3.92 -5.25 12.12
C LEU A 54 -4.24 -6.03 10.83
N GLY A 55 -5.09 -7.05 10.91
CA GLY A 55 -5.59 -7.76 9.73
C GLY A 55 -6.41 -6.86 8.81
N GLY A 56 -7.31 -6.04 9.37
CA GLY A 56 -8.05 -5.04 8.61
C GLY A 56 -7.15 -3.99 7.96
N LEU A 57 -6.12 -3.54 8.68
CA LEU A 57 -5.14 -2.59 8.15
C LEU A 57 -4.28 -3.19 7.02
N LEU A 58 -3.89 -4.47 7.10
CA LEU A 58 -3.19 -5.17 6.02
C LEU A 58 -4.01 -5.16 4.73
N LYS A 59 -5.28 -5.58 4.81
CA LYS A 59 -6.17 -5.63 3.64
C LYS A 59 -6.46 -4.24 3.08
N HIS A 60 -6.73 -3.27 3.96
CA HIS A 60 -7.01 -1.90 3.55
C HIS A 60 -5.81 -1.24 2.86
N LEU A 61 -4.60 -1.36 3.43
CA LEU A 61 -3.41 -0.77 2.84
C LEU A 61 -2.99 -1.48 1.55
N ALA A 62 -3.22 -2.79 1.43
CA ALA A 62 -3.04 -3.52 0.17
C ALA A 62 -3.96 -2.97 -0.94
N PHE A 63 -5.25 -2.78 -0.64
CA PHE A 63 -6.17 -2.15 -1.57
C PHE A 63 -5.79 -0.70 -1.89
N ALA A 64 -5.33 0.07 -0.90
CA ALA A 64 -4.88 1.44 -1.09
C ALA A 64 -3.64 1.54 -2.01
N GLU A 65 -2.68 0.63 -1.89
CA GLU A 65 -1.53 0.52 -2.80
C GLU A 65 -1.98 0.30 -4.24
N ASP A 66 -2.85 -0.69 -4.50
CA ASP A 66 -3.33 -0.93 -5.86
C ASP A 66 -4.23 0.21 -6.37
N SER A 67 -5.03 0.86 -5.51
CA SER A 67 -5.84 2.03 -5.87
C SER A 67 -4.98 3.22 -6.29
N MET A 68 -3.92 3.52 -5.53
CA MET A 68 -3.00 4.63 -5.83
C MET A 68 -2.19 4.35 -7.09
N PHE A 69 -1.56 3.18 -7.16
CA PHE A 69 -0.58 2.88 -8.21
C PHE A 69 -1.19 2.25 -9.48
N THR A 70 -2.50 1.97 -9.49
CA THR A 70 -3.25 1.57 -10.71
C THR A 70 -4.23 2.67 -11.09
N ALA A 71 -5.33 2.82 -10.33
CA ALA A 71 -6.41 3.70 -10.73
C ALA A 71 -5.99 5.17 -10.74
N LYS A 72 -5.34 5.65 -9.69
CA LYS A 72 -4.90 7.06 -9.68
C LYS A 72 -3.68 7.32 -10.56
N LEU A 73 -2.77 6.37 -10.65
CA LEU A 73 -1.54 6.55 -11.44
C LEU A 73 -1.81 6.49 -12.95
N SER A 74 -2.56 5.49 -13.43
CA SER A 74 -2.77 5.24 -14.87
C SER A 74 -4.21 5.33 -15.35
N GLY A 75 -5.19 5.42 -14.46
CA GLY A 75 -6.62 5.43 -14.82
C GLY A 75 -7.17 4.04 -15.11
N GLU A 76 -6.37 3.00 -14.88
CA GLU A 76 -6.77 1.61 -15.10
C GLU A 76 -7.65 1.08 -13.96
N SER A 77 -8.49 0.10 -14.26
CA SER A 77 -9.22 -0.63 -13.22
C SER A 77 -8.24 -1.44 -12.36
N ILE A 78 -8.43 -1.38 -11.04
CA ILE A 78 -7.59 -2.09 -10.04
C ILE A 78 -7.60 -3.62 -10.28
N GLY A 79 -8.71 -4.16 -10.79
CA GLY A 79 -8.83 -5.58 -11.14
C GLY A 79 -8.84 -6.54 -9.96
N GLU A 80 -8.54 -7.81 -10.24
CA GLU A 80 -8.51 -8.89 -9.24
C GLU A 80 -7.32 -8.74 -8.26
N PRO A 81 -7.46 -9.18 -7.00
CA PRO A 81 -8.65 -9.83 -6.42
C PRO A 81 -9.76 -8.85 -6.02
N TRP A 82 -9.50 -7.56 -6.08
CA TRP A 82 -10.36 -6.52 -5.51
C TRP A 82 -11.72 -6.42 -6.18
N SER A 83 -11.80 -6.62 -7.50
CA SER A 83 -13.07 -6.64 -8.23
C SER A 83 -14.04 -7.72 -7.75
N SER A 84 -13.53 -8.86 -7.28
CA SER A 84 -14.36 -9.94 -6.73
C SER A 84 -14.63 -9.80 -5.23
N LEU A 85 -13.77 -9.09 -4.49
CA LEU A 85 -13.85 -8.97 -3.03
C LEU A 85 -14.61 -7.72 -2.55
N HIS A 86 -14.64 -6.66 -3.36
CA HIS A 86 -15.27 -5.39 -2.97
C HIS A 86 -16.80 -5.51 -2.93
N ASP A 87 -17.42 -5.11 -1.81
CA ASP A 87 -18.88 -5.23 -1.60
C ASP A 87 -19.67 -3.93 -1.85
N GLY A 88 -18.98 -2.84 -2.16
CA GLY A 88 -19.57 -1.53 -2.43
C GLY A 88 -19.49 -0.55 -1.26
N THR A 89 -19.04 -0.98 -0.08
CA THR A 89 -18.91 -0.15 1.12
C THR A 89 -17.50 0.40 1.28
N GLU A 90 -17.34 1.54 1.96
CA GLU A 90 -16.02 2.16 2.18
C GLU A 90 -15.16 1.37 3.20
N ASP A 91 -15.80 0.68 4.13
CA ASP A 91 -15.16 -0.04 5.23
C ASP A 91 -14.97 -1.54 4.94
N TRP A 92 -15.34 -2.01 3.75
CA TRP A 92 -15.30 -3.41 3.32
C TRP A 92 -13.97 -4.10 3.66
N ALA A 93 -12.84 -3.41 3.42
CA ALA A 93 -11.52 -3.98 3.63
C ALA A 93 -11.24 -4.23 5.12
N PHE A 94 -11.82 -3.42 6.01
CA PHE A 94 -11.69 -3.59 7.45
C PHE A 94 -12.63 -4.67 7.99
N THR A 95 -13.87 -4.70 7.51
CA THR A 95 -14.92 -5.61 8.01
C THR A 95 -14.73 -7.03 7.50
N SER A 96 -14.32 -7.21 6.23
CA SER A 96 -14.13 -8.52 5.61
C SER A 96 -12.78 -9.19 5.92
N ALA A 97 -11.78 -8.46 6.39
CA ALA A 97 -10.45 -9.03 6.68
C ALA A 97 -10.47 -10.15 7.73
N ALA A 98 -11.52 -10.22 8.55
CA ALA A 98 -11.68 -11.30 9.52
C ALA A 98 -11.94 -12.67 8.87
N ASP A 99 -12.40 -12.70 7.62
CA ASP A 99 -12.70 -13.93 6.87
C ASP A 99 -11.48 -14.46 6.10
N ASP A 100 -10.43 -13.66 5.98
CA ASP A 100 -9.18 -14.04 5.33
C ASP A 100 -8.22 -14.72 6.32
N SER A 101 -7.48 -15.72 5.83
CA SER A 101 -6.36 -16.27 6.60
C SER A 101 -5.22 -15.25 6.72
N PRO A 102 -4.37 -15.34 7.77
CA PRO A 102 -3.17 -14.53 7.87
C PRO A 102 -2.31 -14.57 6.60
N GLN A 103 -2.17 -15.75 6.00
CA GLN A 103 -1.39 -15.95 4.77
C GLN A 103 -1.96 -15.14 3.60
N GLN A 104 -3.28 -15.09 3.45
CA GLN A 104 -3.93 -14.27 2.41
C GLN A 104 -3.72 -12.78 2.66
N LEU A 105 -3.86 -12.32 3.91
CA LEU A 105 -3.68 -10.91 4.26
C LEU A 105 -2.25 -10.42 3.99
N TYR A 106 -1.25 -11.23 4.34
CA TYR A 106 0.15 -10.92 4.01
C TYR A 106 0.40 -10.97 2.51
N ALA A 107 -0.15 -11.96 1.80
CA ALA A 107 0.00 -12.05 0.34
C ALA A 107 -0.59 -10.83 -0.36
N TYR A 108 -1.79 -10.39 0.03
CA TYR A 108 -2.40 -9.17 -0.52
C TYR A 108 -1.50 -7.96 -0.35
N TRP A 109 -0.92 -7.76 0.84
CA TRP A 109 -0.03 -6.66 1.10
C TRP A 109 1.28 -6.73 0.30
N HIS A 110 1.98 -7.87 0.34
CA HIS A 110 3.25 -8.02 -0.38
C HIS A 110 3.08 -7.90 -1.89
N ASP A 111 2.08 -8.56 -2.45
CA ASP A 111 1.84 -8.52 -3.89
C ASP A 111 1.44 -7.10 -4.34
N ALA A 112 0.65 -6.37 -3.55
CA ALA A 112 0.28 -4.99 -3.86
C ALA A 112 1.48 -4.04 -3.83
N VAL A 113 2.38 -4.17 -2.85
CA VAL A 113 3.63 -3.39 -2.77
C VAL A 113 4.56 -3.70 -3.94
N ASP A 114 4.69 -4.98 -4.34
CA ASP A 114 5.54 -5.34 -5.47
C ASP A 114 4.98 -4.82 -6.79
N ARG A 115 3.66 -4.93 -7.00
CA ARG A 115 3.00 -4.31 -8.16
C ARG A 115 3.16 -2.80 -8.15
N SER A 116 3.03 -2.13 -7.00
CA SER A 116 3.16 -0.67 -6.94
C SER A 116 4.56 -0.19 -7.30
N ARG A 117 5.61 -0.90 -6.86
CA ARG A 117 7.00 -0.63 -7.27
C ARG A 117 7.18 -0.73 -8.78
N ILE A 118 6.65 -1.79 -9.41
CA ILE A 118 6.74 -2.00 -10.86
C ILE A 118 6.03 -0.85 -11.60
N ARG A 119 4.79 -0.53 -11.20
CA ARG A 119 3.99 0.51 -11.86
C ARG A 119 4.59 1.91 -11.68
N LEU A 120 5.09 2.22 -10.48
CA LEU A 120 5.77 3.49 -10.21
C LEU A 120 7.05 3.63 -11.02
N SER A 121 7.90 2.59 -11.07
CA SER A 121 9.11 2.59 -11.90
C SER A 121 8.75 2.89 -13.37
N ALA A 122 7.75 2.20 -13.90
CA ALA A 122 7.32 2.41 -15.29
C ALA A 122 6.78 3.83 -15.53
N ALA A 123 6.12 4.46 -14.56
CA ALA A 123 5.66 5.84 -14.67
C ALA A 123 6.83 6.85 -14.64
N LEU A 124 7.80 6.62 -13.76
CA LEU A 124 9.02 7.44 -13.68
C LEU A 124 9.86 7.34 -14.96
N ASP A 125 9.94 6.16 -15.58
CA ASP A 125 10.65 5.98 -16.85
C ASP A 125 9.99 6.74 -18.02
N ARG A 126 8.68 7.03 -17.94
CA ARG A 126 7.94 7.78 -18.97
C ARG A 126 8.10 9.29 -18.85
N GLY A 127 8.01 9.83 -17.63
CA GLY A 127 7.93 11.29 -17.43
C GLY A 127 8.55 11.79 -16.13
N GLY A 128 9.27 10.95 -15.39
CA GLY A 128 9.81 11.32 -14.08
C GLY A 128 8.71 11.76 -13.11
N LEU A 129 9.01 12.77 -12.28
CA LEU A 129 8.04 13.35 -11.35
C LEU A 129 6.98 14.23 -12.04
N ASP A 130 7.22 14.64 -13.29
CA ASP A 130 6.29 15.44 -14.08
C ASP A 130 5.28 14.56 -14.87
N GLN A 131 5.35 13.24 -14.72
CA GLN A 131 4.41 12.31 -15.36
C GLN A 131 2.99 12.62 -14.89
N LEU A 132 2.13 13.04 -15.82
CA LEU A 132 0.70 13.20 -15.55
C LEU A 132 0.09 11.87 -15.10
N VAL A 133 -0.70 11.95 -14.04
CA VAL A 133 -1.44 10.82 -13.46
C VAL A 133 -2.92 10.99 -13.73
N ALA A 134 -3.69 9.91 -13.62
CA ALA A 134 -5.15 9.94 -13.79
C ALA A 134 -5.90 10.40 -12.52
N ALA A 135 -5.18 10.84 -11.49
CA ALA A 135 -5.78 11.38 -10.28
C ALA A 135 -6.53 12.66 -10.64
N HIS A 136 -7.83 12.65 -10.38
CA HIS A 136 -8.68 13.82 -10.47
C HIS A 136 -9.40 14.01 -9.15
N ASP A 137 -9.68 15.27 -8.79
CA ASP A 137 -10.71 15.53 -7.78
C ASP A 137 -12.11 15.23 -8.37
N GLY A 138 -13.14 15.16 -7.52
CA GLY A 138 -14.52 14.91 -7.97
C GLY A 138 -15.07 15.96 -8.96
N ASP A 139 -14.33 17.07 -9.14
CA ASP A 139 -14.65 18.16 -10.04
C ASP A 139 -13.89 18.06 -11.39
N GLY A 140 -13.06 17.03 -11.56
CA GLY A 140 -12.36 16.72 -12.81
C GLY A 140 -11.05 17.48 -13.04
N ASN A 141 -10.47 18.07 -11.99
CA ASN A 141 -9.14 18.70 -12.02
C ASN A 141 -8.03 17.76 -11.54
#